data_AF-A0A5Q4DA29-F1
#
_entry.id   AF-A0A5Q4DA29-F1
#
_cell.length_a   1.000
_cell.length_b   1.000
_cell.length_c   1.000
_cell.angle_alpha   90.00
_cell.angle_beta   90.00
_cell.angle_gamma   90.00
#
_symmetry.space_group_name_H-M   'P 1'
#
loop_
_entity.id
_entity.type
_entity.pdbx_description
1 polymer ?
#
loop_
_entity_poly.entity_id
_entity_poly.type
_entity_poly.pdbx_seq_one_letter_code
_entity_poly.pdbx_strand_id
1 'polypeptide(L)'
;MSGASTEPTPGTPLPPLFTDSRRLFGPTPWLDGPGAVLDVPAPHGHDPTLLEAWAARVDTMRAVLGWTAAAPGALARHRHARGAILGIPAPPHLLLAATSLAEWALQAAAEDLGLAFDPASLEPDALPLDEAAALADLRARAEAEADAPPDDHSFETSPHIAVALVTGSNGKTTTTRLLAAMLGAHGHTVGFTSTDGIQVGDVRVETGDWSGPQGAARVLGEPAVTAAVLETARGGLLRRGLVVDRADVAVITNVSEDHFGEYGVDTLADLARVKGLVARALRPGGVLVLNGDDPLLSPDGPDDPSVPPCARPCRDGVRVLRFSLARPWPGWLPPPEEIPITAGGRARYNAANALAAALAARAMGIPESEIVRTLRRFGTRPEDNPGRMVREEVGGVTLLFDYAHNPAGLGALLEVARAGSPAGAQGSGGRLLLLLGQAGDRGDDAIRELARAAWSACPDRIILREVTGYVRGRAPGEVPGILARELERLGFGTDQVHTRLDEHEAVRDALAWARPGDLLVLPIHGLAARKRLLELVAELRQAGWQAGDLLPGQQRPAT
;
A
#
# COMPACT_ATOMS: atom_id res chain seq x y z
N MET A 1 45.74 8.59 22.66
CA MET A 1 45.59 7.34 21.89
C MET A 1 44.80 7.69 20.65
N SER A 2 45.48 7.71 19.52
CA SER A 2 45.02 8.17 18.21
C SER A 2 43.92 7.27 17.67
N GLY A 3 42.79 7.87 17.27
CA GLY A 3 41.76 7.21 16.48
C GLY A 3 42.35 6.81 15.13
N ALA A 4 42.37 5.51 14.85
CA ALA A 4 42.74 4.99 13.56
C ALA A 4 41.65 5.40 12.55
N SER A 5 42.04 6.26 11.61
CA SER A 5 41.37 6.45 10.33
C SER A 5 41.34 5.12 9.60
N THR A 6 40.18 4.48 9.54
CA THR A 6 39.96 3.32 8.69
C THR A 6 39.82 3.81 7.25
N GLU A 7 40.92 3.77 6.49
CA GLU A 7 40.84 3.84 5.03
C GLU A 7 39.96 2.67 4.54
N PRO A 8 39.06 2.92 3.57
CA PRO A 8 38.17 1.89 3.05
C PRO A 8 38.98 0.76 2.39
N THR A 9 38.66 -0.48 2.75
CA THR A 9 39.25 -1.68 2.16
C THR A 9 39.05 -1.67 0.64
N PRO A 10 40.10 -1.87 -0.18
CA PRO A 10 39.99 -1.85 -1.64
C PRO A 10 38.92 -2.85 -2.12
N GLY A 11 37.90 -2.35 -2.83
CA GLY A 11 36.82 -3.16 -3.39
C GLY A 11 35.47 -3.10 -2.65
N THR A 12 35.35 -2.34 -1.55
CA THR A 12 34.03 -2.04 -0.97
C THR A 12 33.39 -0.91 -1.77
N PRO A 13 32.18 -1.09 -2.35
CA PRO A 13 31.50 0.00 -3.06
C PRO A 13 31.24 1.17 -2.10
N LEU A 14 31.45 2.39 -2.58
CA LEU A 14 31.17 3.58 -1.79
C LEU A 14 29.66 3.67 -1.51
N PRO A 15 29.26 4.15 -0.33
CA PRO A 15 27.84 4.39 -0.06
C PRO A 15 27.32 5.51 -0.97
N PRO A 16 26.09 5.40 -1.49
CA PRO A 16 25.47 6.49 -2.24
C PRO A 16 25.25 7.71 -1.32
N LEU A 17 25.30 8.91 -1.89
CA LEU A 17 25.06 10.14 -1.15
C LEU A 17 23.58 10.28 -0.76
N PHE A 18 22.69 9.96 -1.69
CA PHE A 18 21.26 9.79 -1.47
C PHE A 18 20.75 8.65 -2.35
N THR A 19 19.63 8.02 -1.99
CA THR A 19 19.02 6.92 -2.76
C THR A 19 17.80 7.34 -3.56
N ASP A 20 17.20 8.48 -3.20
CA ASP A 20 16.00 8.98 -3.85
C ASP A 20 15.82 10.47 -3.53
N SER A 21 15.32 11.22 -4.50
CA SER A 21 14.92 12.62 -4.37
C SER A 21 13.49 12.78 -4.90
N ARG A 22 12.63 13.45 -4.13
CA ARG A 22 11.18 13.43 -4.41
C ARG A 22 10.53 14.79 -4.23
N ARG A 23 9.72 15.15 -5.21
CA ARG A 23 8.73 16.22 -5.13
C ARG A 23 7.50 15.77 -4.35
N LEU A 24 7.12 16.56 -3.36
CA LEU A 24 5.95 16.39 -2.53
C LEU A 24 4.96 17.51 -2.84
N PHE A 25 3.76 17.13 -3.28
CA PHE A 25 2.69 18.06 -3.69
C PHE A 25 1.77 18.47 -2.55
N GLY A 26 1.98 17.89 -1.37
CA GLY A 26 1.18 18.16 -0.19
C GLY A 26 1.79 17.52 1.06
N PRO A 27 1.07 17.53 2.18
CA PRO A 27 1.60 17.09 3.46
C PRO A 27 2.09 15.64 3.45
N THR A 28 3.20 15.40 4.13
CA THR A 28 3.80 14.10 4.45
C THR A 28 4.06 14.01 5.96
N PRO A 29 4.61 12.91 6.50
CA PRO A 29 5.07 12.91 7.89
C PRO A 29 6.28 13.83 8.11
N TRP A 30 6.95 14.27 7.02
CA TRP A 30 8.20 15.02 7.05
C TRP A 30 7.99 16.51 6.81
N LEU A 31 7.06 16.87 5.92
CA LEU A 31 6.72 18.25 5.55
C LEU A 31 5.22 18.50 5.73
N ASP A 32 4.87 19.68 6.25
CA ASP A 32 3.48 20.10 6.47
C ASP A 32 2.74 20.56 5.22
N GLY A 33 3.44 20.69 4.10
CA GLY A 33 2.91 21.13 2.82
C GLY A 33 3.87 20.73 1.69
N PRO A 34 3.73 21.37 0.51
CA PRO A 34 4.57 21.07 -0.65
C PRO A 34 6.06 21.33 -0.39
N GLY A 35 6.91 20.56 -1.08
CA GLY A 35 8.36 20.69 -0.97
C GLY A 35 9.11 19.56 -1.67
N ALA A 36 10.40 19.47 -1.42
CA ALA A 36 11.25 18.38 -1.89
C ALA A 36 11.87 17.62 -0.70
N VAL A 37 12.08 16.32 -0.86
CA VAL A 37 12.76 15.49 0.13
C VAL A 37 13.85 14.62 -0.49
N LEU A 38 14.92 14.39 0.27
CA LEU A 38 15.98 13.43 -0.02
C LEU A 38 15.95 12.28 0.97
N ASP A 39 16.17 11.07 0.48
CA ASP A 39 16.45 9.89 1.30
C ASP A 39 17.97 9.67 1.34
N VAL A 40 18.58 10.00 2.47
CA VAL A 40 20.03 9.99 2.67
C VAL A 40 20.39 8.77 3.51
N PRO A 41 20.95 7.69 2.94
CA PRO A 41 21.23 6.47 3.68
C PRO A 41 22.44 6.63 4.62
N ALA A 42 22.57 5.72 5.57
CA ALA A 42 23.79 5.57 6.35
C ALA A 42 24.99 5.20 5.44
N PRO A 43 26.20 5.71 5.72
CA PRO A 43 26.57 6.51 6.89
C PRO A 43 26.21 8.00 6.77
N HIS A 44 26.04 8.55 5.56
CA HIS A 44 25.83 9.99 5.32
C HIS A 44 24.63 10.56 6.09
N GLY A 45 23.49 9.86 6.09
CA GLY A 45 22.29 10.28 6.81
C GLY A 45 22.45 10.28 8.34
N HIS A 46 23.52 9.66 8.85
CA HIS A 46 23.85 9.67 10.28
C HIS A 46 24.90 10.72 10.65
N ASP A 47 25.56 11.37 9.68
CA ASP A 47 26.59 12.38 9.93
C ASP A 47 25.97 13.76 10.27
N PRO A 48 26.01 14.21 11.54
CA PRO A 48 25.42 15.50 11.93
C PRO A 48 26.06 16.71 11.26
N THR A 49 27.36 16.66 10.99
CA THR A 49 28.09 17.77 10.36
C THR A 49 27.63 17.93 8.91
N LEU A 50 27.44 16.82 8.18
CA LEU A 50 26.87 16.85 6.84
C LEU A 50 25.44 17.42 6.84
N LEU A 51 24.56 16.96 7.74
CA LEU A 51 23.16 17.42 7.75
C LEU A 51 23.04 18.91 8.14
N GLU A 52 23.95 19.42 8.98
CA GLU A 52 24.02 20.84 9.34
C GLU A 52 24.56 21.70 8.19
N ALA A 53 25.62 21.24 7.51
CA ALA A 53 26.17 21.92 6.35
C ALA A 53 25.15 21.99 5.20
N TRP A 54 24.44 20.89 4.94
CA TRP A 54 23.32 20.85 3.99
C TRP A 54 22.25 21.91 4.32
N ALA A 55 21.80 21.95 5.57
CA ALA A 55 20.76 22.88 6.01
C ALA A 55 21.19 24.35 5.82
N ALA A 56 22.43 24.70 6.19
CA ALA A 56 22.97 26.04 6.03
C ALA A 56 23.05 26.49 4.55
N ARG A 57 23.40 25.58 3.65
CA ARG A 57 23.43 25.84 2.20
C ARG A 57 22.03 26.07 1.63
N VAL A 58 21.07 25.22 2.01
CA VAL A 58 19.67 25.37 1.61
C VAL A 58 19.11 26.72 2.08
N ASP A 59 19.31 27.09 3.35
CA ASP A 59 18.80 28.34 3.89
C ASP A 59 19.40 29.57 3.18
N THR A 60 20.71 29.54 2.87
CA THR A 60 21.37 30.58 2.08
C THR A 60 20.72 30.75 0.70
N MET A 61 20.55 29.64 -0.03
CA MET A 61 19.96 29.69 -1.37
C MET A 61 18.49 30.14 -1.36
N ARG A 62 17.68 29.61 -0.43
CA ARG A 62 16.27 29.99 -0.30
C ARG A 62 16.10 31.47 0.00
N ALA A 63 16.95 32.04 0.85
CA ALA A 63 16.94 33.47 1.15
C ALA A 63 17.22 34.30 -0.10
N VAL A 64 18.19 33.89 -0.92
CA VAL A 64 18.58 34.60 -2.15
C VAL A 64 17.53 34.47 -3.27
N LEU A 65 16.79 33.36 -3.31
CA LEU A 65 15.68 33.13 -4.25
C LEU A 65 14.36 33.78 -3.81
N GLY A 66 14.30 34.36 -2.61
CA GLY A 66 13.07 34.93 -2.07
C GLY A 66 12.01 33.88 -1.71
N TRP A 67 12.40 32.61 -1.50
CA TRP A 67 11.53 31.52 -1.08
C TRP A 67 11.18 31.64 0.42
N THR A 68 10.49 32.72 0.75
CA THR A 68 10.18 33.18 2.12
C THR A 68 8.93 32.53 2.72
N ALA A 69 8.24 31.66 1.97
CA ALA A 69 6.91 31.14 2.32
C ALA A 69 6.87 30.00 3.37
N ALA A 70 7.97 29.65 4.03
CA ALA A 70 7.94 28.74 5.18
C ALA A 70 8.88 29.27 6.26
N ALA A 71 8.39 29.39 7.49
CA ALA A 71 9.07 30.00 8.63
C ALA A 71 10.55 29.57 8.77
N PRO A 72 11.44 30.43 9.30
CA PRO A 72 12.82 30.05 9.64
C PRO A 72 12.83 28.80 10.54
N GLY A 73 13.59 27.76 10.17
CA GLY A 73 13.60 26.45 10.85
C GLY A 73 12.69 25.37 10.24
N ALA A 74 12.06 25.63 9.09
CA ALA A 74 11.14 24.70 8.43
C ALA A 74 11.81 23.56 7.64
N LEU A 75 13.14 23.42 7.64
CA LEU A 75 13.80 22.27 7.03
C LEU A 75 13.55 21.01 7.85
N ALA A 76 13.04 19.97 7.21
CA ALA A 76 12.87 18.66 7.84
C ALA A 76 14.21 17.92 7.88
N ARG A 77 14.55 17.38 9.04
CA ARG A 77 15.72 16.50 9.25
C ARG A 77 15.29 15.34 10.12
N HIS A 78 14.65 14.34 9.50
CA HIS A 78 14.12 13.18 10.20
C HIS A 78 15.11 12.02 10.14
N ARG A 79 15.84 11.79 11.23
CA ARG A 79 16.74 10.64 11.36
C ARG A 79 15.95 9.36 11.65
N HIS A 80 16.38 8.27 11.04
CA HIS A 80 15.81 6.94 11.25
C HIS A 80 16.92 5.88 11.23
N ALA A 81 16.57 4.61 11.43
CA ALA A 81 17.57 3.55 11.69
C ALA A 81 18.59 3.36 10.56
N ARG A 82 18.21 3.75 9.33
CA ARG A 82 18.98 3.48 8.10
C ARG A 82 19.49 4.74 7.42
N GLY A 83 19.27 5.92 8.00
CA GLY A 83 19.70 7.19 7.42
C GLY A 83 18.93 8.39 7.96
N ALA A 84 18.67 9.35 7.08
CA ALA A 84 17.81 10.50 7.35
C ALA A 84 16.99 10.90 6.13
N ILE A 85 15.77 11.39 6.39
CA ILE A 85 14.99 12.15 5.41
C ILE A 85 15.28 13.63 5.62
N LEU A 86 15.80 14.27 4.58
CA LEU A 86 16.00 15.72 4.52
C LEU A 86 14.90 16.34 3.69
N GLY A 87 14.30 17.44 4.14
CA GLY A 87 13.17 18.06 3.43
C GLY A 87 13.25 19.57 3.41
N ILE A 88 12.94 20.14 2.26
CA ILE A 88 12.87 21.59 2.04
C ILE A 88 11.43 21.96 1.65
N PRO A 89 10.72 22.78 2.44
CA PRO A 89 9.45 23.36 2.00
C PRO A 89 9.68 24.30 0.81
N ALA A 90 8.81 24.22 -0.18
CA ALA A 90 8.89 25.05 -1.36
C ALA A 90 7.49 25.36 -1.91
N PRO A 91 7.31 26.47 -2.66
CA PRO A 91 6.08 26.73 -3.37
C PRO A 91 5.72 25.56 -4.32
N PRO A 92 4.43 25.20 -4.46
CA PRO A 92 4.03 24.06 -5.30
C PRO A 92 4.42 24.17 -6.78
N HIS A 93 4.70 25.38 -7.27
CA HIS A 93 5.12 25.64 -8.65
C HIS A 93 6.66 25.65 -8.83
N LEU A 94 7.44 25.35 -7.79
CA LEU A 94 8.92 25.37 -7.80
C LEU A 94 9.53 24.07 -7.25
N LEU A 95 8.83 22.95 -7.38
CA LEU A 95 9.23 21.70 -6.73
C LEU A 95 10.40 21.01 -7.44
N LEU A 96 10.56 21.16 -8.75
CA LEU A 96 11.75 20.68 -9.47
C LEU A 96 12.98 21.49 -9.04
N ALA A 97 12.89 22.82 -9.07
CA ALA A 97 13.96 23.69 -8.58
C ALA A 97 14.33 23.34 -7.12
N ALA A 98 13.32 23.08 -6.27
CA ALA A 98 13.55 22.68 -4.89
C ALA A 98 14.29 21.33 -4.78
N THR A 99 14.01 20.40 -5.68
CA THR A 99 14.68 19.09 -5.71
C THR A 99 16.16 19.27 -6.07
N SER A 100 16.45 20.02 -7.14
CA SER A 100 17.83 20.31 -7.55
C SER A 100 18.61 21.09 -6.48
N LEU A 101 17.96 22.01 -5.76
CA LEU A 101 18.57 22.71 -4.63
C LEU A 101 18.92 21.74 -3.49
N ALA A 102 18.02 20.83 -3.14
CA ALA A 102 18.25 19.88 -2.06
C ALA A 102 19.45 18.96 -2.38
N GLU A 103 19.51 18.43 -3.60
CA GLU A 103 20.57 17.55 -4.09
C GLU A 103 21.92 18.26 -4.12
N TRP A 104 21.98 19.43 -4.77
CA TRP A 104 23.20 20.24 -4.85
C TRP A 104 23.73 20.61 -3.48
N ALA A 105 22.86 21.04 -2.55
CA ALA A 105 23.28 21.42 -1.22
C ALA A 105 23.93 20.25 -0.47
N LEU A 106 23.47 19.01 -0.72
CA LEU A 106 24.00 17.81 -0.08
C LEU A 106 25.34 17.43 -0.70
N GLN A 107 25.44 17.47 -2.03
CA GLN A 107 26.67 17.21 -2.76
C GLN A 107 27.75 18.22 -2.39
N ALA A 108 27.46 19.53 -2.45
CA ALA A 108 28.42 20.57 -2.11
C ALA A 108 28.87 20.47 -0.65
N ALA A 109 27.97 20.14 0.28
CA ALA A 109 28.34 19.90 1.68
C ALA A 109 29.25 18.66 1.85
N ALA A 110 28.98 17.57 1.13
CA ALA A 110 29.81 16.37 1.19
C ALA A 110 31.22 16.60 0.63
N GLU A 111 31.32 17.32 -0.50
CA GLU A 111 32.60 17.69 -1.14
C GLU A 111 33.45 18.58 -0.23
N ASP A 112 32.86 19.62 0.38
CA ASP A 112 33.58 20.50 1.32
C ASP A 112 34.11 19.76 2.55
N LEU A 113 33.37 18.75 3.01
CA LEU A 113 33.74 17.92 4.15
C LEU A 113 34.69 16.77 3.75
N GLY A 114 34.97 16.59 2.45
CA GLY A 114 35.82 15.51 1.94
C GLY A 114 35.23 14.11 2.16
N LEU A 115 33.91 13.98 2.16
CA LEU A 115 33.23 12.70 2.34
C LEU A 115 33.24 11.88 1.04
N ALA A 116 33.58 10.59 1.15
CA ALA A 116 33.56 9.68 0.00
C ALA A 116 32.17 9.09 -0.20
N PHE A 117 31.62 9.26 -1.40
CA PHE A 117 30.32 8.70 -1.81
C PHE A 117 30.39 8.17 -3.25
N ASP A 118 29.41 7.33 -3.63
CA ASP A 118 29.29 6.83 -5.00
C ASP A 118 28.80 7.93 -5.96
N PRO A 119 29.60 8.37 -6.95
CA PRO A 119 29.17 9.39 -7.90
C PRO A 119 27.97 8.97 -8.75
N ALA A 120 27.71 7.67 -8.88
CA ALA A 120 26.53 7.17 -9.60
C ALA A 120 25.21 7.49 -8.88
N SER A 121 25.26 7.95 -7.62
CA SER A 121 24.07 8.41 -6.90
C SER A 121 23.67 9.85 -7.23
N LEU A 122 24.45 10.58 -8.05
CA LEU A 122 24.13 11.95 -8.45
C LEU A 122 23.29 11.97 -9.73
N GLU A 123 22.43 12.98 -9.86
CA GLU A 123 21.65 13.18 -11.07
C GLU A 123 22.53 13.64 -12.25
N PRO A 124 22.30 13.14 -13.48
CA PRO A 124 23.11 13.51 -14.65
C PRO A 124 23.09 15.01 -14.98
N ASP A 125 22.05 15.74 -14.58
CA ASP A 125 21.85 17.17 -14.81
C ASP A 125 21.99 18.03 -13.54
N ALA A 126 22.74 17.54 -12.55
CA ALA A 126 23.02 18.23 -11.29
C ALA A 126 23.59 19.65 -11.50
N LEU A 127 23.26 20.54 -10.56
CA LEU A 127 23.78 21.91 -10.55
C LEU A 127 25.31 21.93 -10.40
N PRO A 128 26.02 22.91 -10.98
CA PRO A 128 27.45 23.05 -10.81
C PRO A 128 27.83 23.29 -9.34
N LEU A 129 28.97 22.77 -8.87
CA LEU A 129 29.39 22.92 -7.48
C LEU A 129 29.73 24.38 -7.09
N ASP A 130 30.15 25.21 -8.05
CA ASP A 130 30.36 26.64 -7.80
C ASP A 130 29.06 27.32 -7.41
N GLU A 131 29.04 27.97 -6.25
CA GLU A 131 27.83 28.50 -5.63
C GLU A 131 27.15 29.58 -6.49
N ALA A 132 27.92 30.44 -7.15
CA ALA A 132 27.39 31.50 -7.99
C ALA A 132 26.78 30.94 -9.29
N ALA A 133 27.44 29.95 -9.89
CA ALA A 133 26.93 29.24 -11.05
C ALA A 133 25.67 28.42 -10.71
N ALA A 134 25.66 27.74 -9.55
CA ALA A 134 24.50 26.97 -9.07
C ALA A 134 23.28 27.86 -8.89
N LEU A 135 23.47 29.02 -8.25
CA LEU A 135 22.41 29.99 -8.04
C LEU A 135 21.86 30.55 -9.37
N ALA A 136 22.74 30.81 -10.35
CA ALA A 136 22.33 31.30 -11.66
C ALA A 136 21.48 30.26 -12.42
N ASP A 137 21.91 28.99 -12.45
CA ASP A 137 21.16 27.89 -13.06
C ASP A 137 19.84 27.64 -12.31
N LEU A 138 19.88 27.60 -10.97
CA LEU A 138 18.69 27.40 -10.16
C LEU A 138 17.63 28.51 -10.35
N ARG A 139 18.04 29.76 -10.55
CA ARG A 139 17.13 30.86 -10.93
C ARG A 139 16.49 30.61 -12.30
N ALA A 140 17.30 30.25 -13.30
CA ALA A 140 16.79 29.97 -14.64
C ALA A 140 15.80 28.79 -14.63
N ARG A 141 16.10 27.72 -13.86
CA ARG A 141 15.19 26.59 -13.67
C ARG A 141 13.90 26.99 -12.96
N ALA A 142 13.99 27.80 -11.90
CA ALA A 142 12.81 28.28 -11.17
C ALA A 142 11.92 29.19 -12.05
N GLU A 143 12.52 30.07 -12.86
CA GLU A 143 11.78 30.90 -13.82
C GLU A 143 11.09 30.05 -14.89
N ALA A 144 11.81 29.08 -15.47
CA ALA A 144 11.26 28.17 -16.48
C ALA A 144 10.13 27.29 -15.91
N GLU A 145 10.28 26.79 -14.67
CA GLU A 145 9.25 25.99 -13.98
C GLU A 145 8.02 26.85 -13.64
N ALA A 146 8.21 28.12 -13.24
CA ALA A 146 7.09 29.02 -12.96
C ALA A 146 6.29 29.36 -14.24
N ASP A 147 6.96 29.51 -15.38
CA ASP A 147 6.32 29.79 -16.67
C ASP A 147 5.62 28.55 -17.25
N ALA A 148 6.20 27.37 -17.07
CA ALA A 148 5.70 26.09 -17.56
C ALA A 148 5.79 25.03 -16.46
N PRO A 149 4.86 25.05 -15.48
CA PRO A 149 4.89 24.08 -14.39
C PRO A 149 4.69 22.66 -14.94
N PRO A 150 5.32 21.64 -14.32
CA PRO A 150 5.16 20.25 -14.73
C PRO A 150 3.70 19.80 -14.74
N ASP A 151 3.36 18.87 -15.64
CA ASP A 151 2.01 18.30 -15.74
C ASP A 151 1.56 17.60 -14.43
N ASP A 152 2.48 17.24 -13.54
CA ASP A 152 2.19 16.77 -12.19
C ASP A 152 2.17 17.92 -11.18
N HIS A 153 0.98 18.47 -10.92
CA HIS A 153 0.76 19.55 -9.95
C HIS A 153 -0.26 19.15 -8.87
N SER A 154 -0.33 19.93 -7.79
CA SER A 154 -1.40 19.83 -6.79
C SER A 154 -2.73 20.30 -7.38
N PHE A 155 -3.82 19.59 -7.12
CA PHE A 155 -5.14 19.94 -7.63
C PHE A 155 -5.97 20.61 -6.54
N GLU A 156 -6.59 21.75 -6.85
CA GLU A 156 -7.67 22.26 -6.01
C GLU A 156 -8.89 21.35 -6.17
N THR A 157 -9.34 20.76 -5.06
CA THR A 157 -10.51 19.88 -5.09
C THR A 157 -11.76 20.72 -5.33
N SER A 158 -12.46 20.48 -6.44
CA SER A 158 -13.74 21.16 -6.70
C SER A 158 -14.70 20.97 -5.52
N PRO A 159 -15.28 22.06 -4.97
CA PRO A 159 -16.14 21.98 -3.80
C PRO A 159 -17.44 21.20 -4.07
N HIS A 160 -17.77 20.98 -5.35
CA HIS A 160 -18.97 20.26 -5.80
C HIS A 160 -18.82 18.74 -5.79
N ILE A 161 -17.60 18.21 -5.69
CA ILE A 161 -17.35 16.77 -5.63
C ILE A 161 -17.34 16.36 -4.14
N ALA A 162 -18.16 15.36 -3.80
CA ALA A 162 -18.09 14.72 -2.48
C ALA A 162 -16.88 13.77 -2.45
N VAL A 163 -15.99 13.89 -1.47
CA VAL A 163 -14.71 13.15 -1.47
C VAL A 163 -14.57 12.27 -0.24
N ALA A 164 -14.27 10.99 -0.49
CA ALA A 164 -13.90 10.02 0.53
C ALA A 164 -12.46 9.52 0.32
N LEU A 165 -11.64 9.55 1.37
CA LEU A 165 -10.31 8.94 1.37
C LEU A 165 -10.34 7.59 2.07
N VAL A 166 -9.72 6.57 1.48
CA VAL A 166 -9.61 5.24 2.10
C VAL A 166 -8.15 4.83 2.17
N THR A 167 -7.64 4.64 3.39
CA THR A 167 -6.28 4.15 3.63
C THR A 167 -6.28 3.00 4.64
N GLY A 168 -5.15 2.33 4.75
CA GLY A 168 -5.03 1.08 5.51
C GLY A 168 -3.94 0.18 4.96
N SER A 169 -3.57 -0.86 5.70
CA SER A 169 -2.63 -1.87 5.19
C SER A 169 -3.41 -2.85 4.32
N ASN A 170 -4.50 -3.40 4.86
CA ASN A 170 -5.40 -4.33 4.18
C ASN A 170 -6.82 -3.78 4.09
N GLY A 171 -7.61 -4.23 3.12
CA GLY A 171 -9.04 -3.90 3.00
C GLY A 171 -9.39 -2.62 2.25
N LYS A 172 -8.40 -1.76 1.93
CA LYS A 172 -8.57 -0.50 1.20
C LYS A 172 -9.46 -0.64 -0.05
N THR A 173 -9.03 -1.48 -1.01
CA THR A 173 -9.75 -1.70 -2.27
C THR A 173 -11.20 -2.16 -2.07
N THR A 174 -11.44 -3.05 -1.12
CA THR A 174 -12.80 -3.54 -0.84
C THR A 174 -13.66 -2.45 -0.21
N THR A 175 -13.14 -1.69 0.74
CA THR A 175 -13.83 -0.53 1.33
C THR A 175 -14.11 0.56 0.30
N THR A 176 -13.15 0.87 -0.58
CA THR A 176 -13.33 1.81 -1.70
C THR A 176 -14.48 1.38 -2.60
N ARG A 177 -14.49 0.11 -3.04
CA ARG A 177 -15.52 -0.42 -3.94
C ARG A 177 -16.90 -0.47 -3.30
N LEU A 178 -16.99 -0.86 -2.03
CA LEU A 178 -18.24 -0.84 -1.26
C LEU A 178 -18.80 0.58 -1.17
N LEU A 179 -17.96 1.55 -0.77
CA LEU A 179 -18.38 2.94 -0.64
C LEU A 179 -18.77 3.53 -2.00
N ALA A 180 -18.03 3.22 -3.06
CA ALA A 180 -18.37 3.62 -4.42
C ALA A 180 -19.70 3.02 -4.88
N ALA A 181 -19.97 1.74 -4.57
CA ALA A 181 -21.25 1.10 -4.88
C ALA A 181 -22.42 1.76 -4.14
N MET A 182 -22.23 2.17 -2.87
CA MET A 182 -23.26 2.87 -2.10
C MET A 182 -23.53 4.27 -2.64
N LEU A 183 -22.48 5.03 -2.97
CA LEU A 183 -22.60 6.36 -3.60
C LEU A 183 -23.26 6.28 -4.98
N GLY A 184 -22.90 5.29 -5.78
CA GLY A 184 -23.50 5.05 -7.10
C GLY A 184 -24.97 4.66 -7.00
N ALA A 185 -25.33 3.81 -6.02
CA ALA A 185 -26.73 3.48 -5.73
C ALA A 185 -27.56 4.71 -5.31
N HIS A 186 -26.90 5.72 -4.72
CA HIS A 186 -27.49 7.01 -4.36
C HIS A 186 -27.52 8.03 -5.51
N GLY A 187 -27.16 7.62 -6.73
CA GLY A 187 -27.25 8.45 -7.93
C GLY A 187 -26.03 9.32 -8.20
N HIS A 188 -24.92 9.13 -7.50
CA HIS A 188 -23.66 9.78 -7.88
C HIS A 188 -23.03 9.10 -9.10
N THR A 189 -22.43 9.92 -9.97
CA THR A 189 -21.40 9.43 -10.89
C THR A 189 -20.11 9.33 -10.10
N VAL A 190 -19.77 8.11 -9.69
CA VAL A 190 -18.63 7.90 -8.79
C VAL A 190 -17.35 7.69 -9.58
N GLY A 191 -16.34 8.50 -9.32
CA GLY A 191 -14.97 8.21 -9.71
C GLY A 191 -14.22 7.54 -8.55
N PHE A 192 -13.49 6.46 -8.77
CA PHE A 192 -12.65 5.88 -7.72
C PHE A 192 -11.31 5.37 -8.22
N THR A 193 -10.32 5.42 -7.33
CA THR A 193 -9.01 4.83 -7.54
C THR A 193 -8.85 3.56 -6.71
N SER A 194 -8.06 2.60 -7.21
CA SER A 194 -7.70 1.39 -6.48
C SER A 194 -6.39 0.80 -6.96
N THR A 195 -5.92 -0.27 -6.31
CA THR A 195 -4.77 -1.06 -6.79
C THR A 195 -5.00 -1.72 -8.15
N ASP A 196 -6.24 -1.76 -8.65
CA ASP A 196 -6.59 -2.42 -9.90
C ASP A 196 -6.94 -1.42 -11.03
N GLY A 197 -7.10 -0.13 -10.73
CA GLY A 197 -7.33 0.88 -11.75
C GLY A 197 -8.13 2.10 -11.30
N ILE A 198 -8.50 2.91 -12.29
CA ILE A 198 -9.39 4.06 -12.17
C ILE A 198 -10.72 3.73 -12.84
N GLN A 199 -11.82 4.00 -12.17
CA GLN A 199 -13.16 3.79 -12.69
C GLN A 199 -14.02 5.02 -12.49
N VAL A 200 -14.84 5.35 -13.49
CA VAL A 200 -15.82 6.46 -13.46
C VAL A 200 -17.18 5.89 -13.86
N GLY A 201 -18.13 5.91 -12.92
CA GLY A 201 -19.38 5.17 -13.04
C GLY A 201 -19.11 3.68 -13.26
N ASP A 202 -19.64 3.12 -14.34
CA ASP A 202 -19.44 1.72 -14.74
C ASP A 202 -18.24 1.54 -15.70
N VAL A 203 -17.54 2.63 -16.07
CA VAL A 203 -16.47 2.60 -17.07
C VAL A 203 -15.10 2.52 -16.39
N ARG A 204 -14.34 1.47 -16.71
CA ARG A 204 -12.92 1.37 -16.38
C ARG A 204 -12.11 2.30 -17.30
N VAL A 205 -11.54 3.36 -16.73
CA VAL A 205 -10.76 4.37 -17.46
C VAL A 205 -9.33 3.90 -17.67
N GLU A 206 -8.72 3.37 -16.61
CA GLU A 206 -7.31 2.96 -16.56
C GLU A 206 -7.16 1.66 -15.78
N THR A 207 -6.20 0.83 -16.16
CA THR A 207 -5.85 -0.42 -15.45
C THR A 207 -4.46 -0.31 -14.84
N GLY A 208 -4.28 -0.84 -13.62
CA GLY A 208 -3.01 -0.79 -12.90
C GLY A 208 -3.17 -0.20 -11.51
N ASP A 209 -2.07 -0.07 -10.76
CA ASP A 209 -2.12 0.51 -9.42
C ASP A 209 -2.15 2.04 -9.49
N TRP A 210 -3.34 2.59 -9.24
CA TRP A 210 -3.60 4.03 -9.20
C TRP A 210 -3.95 4.52 -7.79
N SER A 211 -3.53 3.78 -6.75
CA SER A 211 -3.81 4.07 -5.33
C SER A 211 -2.98 5.23 -4.74
N GLY A 212 -2.84 6.32 -5.48
CA GLY A 212 -2.06 7.48 -5.09
C GLY A 212 -2.45 8.78 -5.79
N PRO A 213 -1.67 9.84 -5.58
CA PRO A 213 -1.99 11.19 -6.03
C PRO A 213 -2.35 11.38 -7.50
N GLN A 214 -1.65 10.71 -8.41
CA GLN A 214 -1.93 10.83 -9.85
C GLN A 214 -3.30 10.23 -10.22
N GLY A 215 -3.71 9.15 -9.56
CA GLY A 215 -5.05 8.59 -9.75
C GLY A 215 -6.12 9.52 -9.18
N ALA A 216 -5.85 10.10 -8.00
CA ALA A 216 -6.77 11.07 -7.38
C ALA A 216 -6.98 12.29 -8.28
N ALA A 217 -5.90 12.86 -8.80
CA ALA A 217 -5.91 13.93 -9.78
C ALA A 217 -6.77 13.59 -11.01
N ARG A 218 -6.52 12.42 -11.61
CA ARG A 218 -7.26 11.97 -12.79
C ARG A 218 -8.76 11.84 -12.53
N VAL A 219 -9.15 11.30 -11.37
CA VAL A 219 -10.56 11.19 -10.96
C VAL A 219 -11.20 12.55 -10.70
N LEU A 220 -10.51 13.43 -9.99
CA LEU A 220 -11.04 14.74 -9.61
C LEU A 220 -11.13 15.70 -10.81
N GLY A 221 -10.31 15.48 -11.85
CA GLY A 221 -10.37 16.21 -13.11
C GLY A 221 -11.47 15.76 -14.07
N GLU A 222 -12.19 14.67 -13.78
CA GLU A 222 -13.24 14.15 -14.67
C GLU A 222 -14.55 14.93 -14.51
N PRO A 223 -15.04 15.66 -15.53
CA PRO A 223 -16.20 16.55 -15.39
C PRO A 223 -17.50 15.84 -14.98
N ALA A 224 -17.63 14.55 -15.30
CA ALA A 224 -18.81 13.76 -14.98
C ALA A 224 -18.87 13.34 -13.51
N VAL A 225 -17.75 13.38 -12.77
CA VAL A 225 -17.66 12.87 -11.40
C VAL A 225 -18.38 13.81 -10.43
N THR A 226 -19.32 13.26 -9.65
CA THR A 226 -20.02 13.99 -8.58
C THR A 226 -19.67 13.49 -7.19
N ALA A 227 -19.04 12.31 -7.09
CA ALA A 227 -18.40 11.82 -5.87
C ALA A 227 -17.12 11.05 -6.19
N ALA A 228 -16.07 11.24 -5.39
CA ALA A 228 -14.79 10.57 -5.54
C ALA A 228 -14.48 9.68 -4.33
N VAL A 229 -14.10 8.43 -4.56
CA VAL A 229 -13.58 7.52 -3.52
C VAL A 229 -12.13 7.17 -3.83
N LEU A 230 -11.21 7.74 -3.06
CA LEU A 230 -9.79 7.75 -3.37
C LEU A 230 -9.06 6.76 -2.46
N GLU A 231 -8.67 5.61 -3.03
CA GLU A 231 -7.74 4.70 -2.36
C GLU A 231 -6.38 5.38 -2.25
N THR A 232 -5.94 5.62 -1.00
CA THR A 232 -4.74 6.37 -0.68
C THR A 232 -3.73 5.44 -0.01
N ALA A 233 -2.84 4.84 -0.80
CA ALA A 233 -1.82 3.94 -0.30
C ALA A 233 -0.66 4.70 0.35
N ARG A 234 0.06 4.01 1.24
CA ARG A 234 1.26 4.53 1.90
C ARG A 234 2.31 5.00 0.87
N GLY A 235 2.50 4.25 -0.21
CA GLY A 235 3.49 4.60 -1.25
C GLY A 235 3.18 5.96 -1.88
N GLY A 236 1.90 6.22 -2.18
CA GLY A 236 1.45 7.53 -2.69
C GLY A 236 1.70 8.65 -1.70
N LEU A 237 1.34 8.45 -0.42
CA LEU A 237 1.55 9.44 0.64
C LEU A 237 3.04 9.77 0.85
N LEU A 238 3.92 8.77 0.89
CA LEU A 238 5.35 8.99 1.12
C LEU A 238 6.09 9.54 -0.10
N ARG A 239 5.66 9.17 -1.32
CA ARG A 239 6.34 9.59 -2.55
C ARG A 239 5.92 10.97 -3.02
N ARG A 240 4.66 11.35 -2.78
CA ARG A 240 4.04 12.52 -3.41
C ARG A 240 3.23 13.38 -2.44
N GLY A 241 3.02 12.92 -1.20
CA GLY A 241 2.20 13.62 -0.23
C GLY A 241 0.69 13.43 -0.43
N LEU A 242 -0.07 13.99 0.51
CA LEU A 242 -1.52 14.05 0.42
C LEU A 242 -1.92 15.20 -0.52
N VAL A 243 -2.39 14.86 -1.72
CA VAL A 243 -2.72 15.86 -2.76
C VAL A 243 -4.16 16.35 -2.74
N VAL A 244 -4.95 15.85 -1.80
CA VAL A 244 -6.33 16.28 -1.59
C VAL A 244 -6.33 17.21 -0.39
N ASP A 245 -6.79 18.44 -0.59
CA ASP A 245 -6.89 19.47 0.43
C ASP A 245 -8.25 19.50 1.14
N ARG A 246 -9.25 18.83 0.56
CA ARG A 246 -10.63 18.74 1.07
C ARG A 246 -11.25 17.35 0.88
N ALA A 247 -11.69 16.75 1.97
CA ALA A 247 -12.46 15.52 2.03
C ALA A 247 -13.63 15.61 3.01
N ASP A 248 -14.75 14.96 2.68
CA ASP A 248 -15.92 14.83 3.55
C ASP A 248 -15.71 13.73 4.59
N VAL A 249 -15.10 12.62 4.16
CA VAL A 249 -14.84 11.45 4.99
C VAL A 249 -13.46 10.87 4.71
N ALA A 250 -12.81 10.35 5.75
CA ALA A 250 -11.60 9.56 5.63
C ALA A 250 -11.74 8.27 6.45
N VAL A 251 -11.26 7.15 5.92
CA VAL A 251 -11.33 5.83 6.54
C VAL A 251 -9.92 5.28 6.71
N ILE A 252 -9.60 4.81 7.92
CA ILE A 252 -8.39 4.02 8.19
C ILE A 252 -8.83 2.61 8.60
N THR A 253 -8.59 1.62 7.73
CA THR A 253 -9.10 0.25 7.92
C THR A 253 -8.30 -0.56 8.94
N ASN A 254 -6.97 -0.47 8.93
CA ASN A 254 -6.03 -1.12 9.85
C ASN A 254 -4.57 -0.69 9.55
N VAL A 255 -3.68 -0.99 10.48
CA VAL A 255 -2.23 -0.81 10.44
C VAL A 255 -1.57 -2.15 10.76
N SER A 256 -0.84 -2.70 9.79
CA SER A 256 -0.11 -3.96 9.93
C SER A 256 1.22 -3.82 9.20
N GLU A 257 2.17 -4.68 9.52
CA GLU A 257 3.48 -4.66 8.89
C GLU A 257 3.36 -4.78 7.36
N ASP A 258 3.89 -3.77 6.66
CA ASP A 258 3.96 -3.73 5.20
C ASP A 258 5.01 -2.70 4.78
N HIS A 259 5.98 -3.13 3.97
CA HIS A 259 7.04 -2.29 3.39
C HIS A 259 7.95 -1.56 4.41
N PHE A 260 8.21 -2.13 5.60
CA PHE A 260 9.26 -1.55 6.46
C PHE A 260 10.56 -1.51 5.70
N GLY A 261 11.34 -0.45 5.94
CA GLY A 261 12.55 -0.30 5.16
C GLY A 261 12.49 0.78 4.06
N GLU A 262 11.43 1.58 3.97
CA GLU A 262 11.30 2.54 2.88
C GLU A 262 10.86 3.90 3.40
N TYR A 263 11.51 4.97 2.91
CA TYR A 263 11.10 6.36 3.10
C TYR A 263 10.95 6.77 4.58
N GLY A 264 11.85 6.32 5.46
CA GLY A 264 11.80 6.62 6.90
C GLY A 264 10.71 5.88 7.69
N VAL A 265 10.08 4.85 7.12
CA VAL A 265 9.11 4.00 7.83
C VAL A 265 9.78 2.70 8.30
N ASP A 266 10.08 2.65 9.60
CA ASP A 266 10.76 1.50 10.22
C ASP A 266 9.89 0.80 11.28
N THR A 267 8.76 1.40 11.71
CA THR A 267 7.87 0.84 12.74
C THR A 267 6.39 0.90 12.35
N LEU A 268 5.55 0.14 13.05
CA LEU A 268 4.09 0.26 12.92
C LEU A 268 3.58 1.65 13.31
N ALA A 269 4.21 2.30 14.30
CA ALA A 269 3.85 3.65 14.71
C ALA A 269 4.14 4.68 13.59
N ASP A 270 5.23 4.52 12.84
CA ASP A 270 5.51 5.32 11.65
C ASP A 270 4.45 5.09 10.57
N LEU A 271 4.07 3.84 10.35
CA LEU A 271 3.05 3.51 9.36
C LEU A 271 1.68 4.10 9.74
N ALA A 272 1.33 4.09 11.03
CA ALA A 272 0.12 4.71 11.53
C ALA A 272 0.15 6.25 11.38
N ARG A 273 1.31 6.88 11.65
CA ARG A 273 1.56 8.31 11.37
C ARG A 273 1.31 8.64 9.90
N VAL A 274 1.87 7.85 8.97
CA VAL A 274 1.69 8.04 7.52
C VAL A 274 0.22 7.95 7.15
N LYS A 275 -0.46 6.86 7.52
CA LYS A 275 -1.89 6.67 7.19
C LYS A 275 -2.75 7.78 7.79
N GLY A 276 -2.35 8.27 8.95
CA GLY A 276 -2.99 9.36 9.63
C GLY A 276 -3.07 10.69 8.86
N LEU A 277 -2.21 10.89 7.86
CA LEU A 277 -2.20 12.11 7.06
C LEU A 277 -3.56 12.41 6.43
N VAL A 278 -4.34 11.40 6.06
CA VAL A 278 -5.67 11.58 5.45
C VAL A 278 -6.62 12.45 6.30
N ALA A 279 -6.43 12.49 7.61
CA ALA A 279 -7.22 13.33 8.51
C ALA A 279 -6.96 14.84 8.29
N ARG A 280 -5.80 15.22 7.73
CA ARG A 280 -5.47 16.62 7.41
C ARG A 280 -6.29 17.19 6.24
N ALA A 281 -6.78 16.32 5.36
CA ALA A 281 -7.67 16.71 4.26
C ALA A 281 -9.12 16.91 4.69
N LEU A 282 -9.52 16.48 5.90
CA LEU A 282 -10.91 16.60 6.32
C LEU A 282 -11.31 18.06 6.47
N ARG A 283 -12.42 18.42 5.83
CA ARG A 283 -13.03 19.75 6.01
C ARG A 283 -13.61 19.91 7.42
N PRO A 284 -13.87 21.14 7.87
CA PRO A 284 -14.67 21.37 9.08
C PRO A 284 -16.01 20.61 9.01
N GLY A 285 -16.32 19.84 10.05
CA GLY A 285 -17.49 18.95 10.11
C GLY A 285 -17.31 17.59 9.42
N GLY A 286 -16.18 17.33 8.76
CA GLY A 286 -15.84 16.06 8.14
C GLY A 286 -15.69 14.92 9.16
N VAL A 287 -15.70 13.68 8.67
CA VAL A 287 -15.73 12.48 9.53
C VAL A 287 -14.50 11.59 9.29
N LEU A 288 -13.80 11.25 10.36
CA LEU A 288 -12.76 10.22 10.37
C LEU A 288 -13.34 8.91 10.91
N VAL A 289 -13.33 7.85 10.10
CA VAL A 289 -13.76 6.50 10.48
C VAL A 289 -12.54 5.65 10.78
N LEU A 290 -12.47 5.12 12.00
CA LEU A 290 -11.36 4.31 12.49
C LEU A 290 -11.84 2.92 12.90
N ASN A 291 -11.11 1.90 12.49
CA ASN A 291 -11.28 0.55 13.00
C ASN A 291 -10.67 0.44 14.40
N GLY A 292 -11.51 0.40 15.43
CA GLY A 292 -11.09 0.27 16.82
C GLY A 292 -10.74 -1.14 17.27
N ASP A 293 -10.82 -2.16 16.40
CA ASP A 293 -10.17 -3.45 16.66
C ASP A 293 -8.65 -3.38 16.44
N ASP A 294 -8.17 -2.31 15.79
CA ASP A 294 -6.74 -2.07 15.59
C ASP A 294 -6.16 -1.29 16.80
N PRO A 295 -5.15 -1.83 17.49
CA PRO A 295 -4.60 -1.21 18.70
C PRO A 295 -3.99 0.17 18.44
N LEU A 296 -3.51 0.44 17.21
CA LEU A 296 -2.95 1.74 16.86
C LEU A 296 -4.04 2.75 16.52
N LEU A 297 -5.28 2.34 16.23
CA LEU A 297 -6.38 3.26 15.90
C LEU A 297 -7.34 3.50 17.07
N SER A 298 -7.26 2.70 18.14
CA SER A 298 -8.06 2.83 19.36
C SER A 298 -7.22 2.79 20.64
N PRO A 299 -6.42 3.83 20.93
CA PRO A 299 -5.78 3.98 22.22
C PRO A 299 -6.77 4.44 23.30
N ASP A 300 -6.56 3.99 24.53
CA ASP A 300 -7.39 4.27 25.72
C ASP A 300 -7.29 5.71 26.25
N GLY A 301 -6.73 6.66 25.48
CA GLY A 301 -6.71 8.08 25.85
C GLY A 301 -6.17 9.02 24.76
N PRO A 302 -6.58 10.31 24.76
CA PRO A 302 -6.11 11.32 23.80
C PRO A 302 -4.62 11.71 23.97
N ASP A 303 -4.02 11.38 25.11
CA ASP A 303 -2.66 11.80 25.50
C ASP A 303 -1.59 10.69 25.46
N ASP A 304 -1.92 9.49 24.97
CA ASP A 304 -0.92 8.42 24.83
C ASP A 304 0.03 8.72 23.64
N PRO A 305 1.35 8.84 23.84
CA PRO A 305 2.31 9.09 22.75
C PRO A 305 2.42 7.94 21.73
N SER A 306 1.84 6.76 22.00
CA SER A 306 1.66 5.67 21.04
C SER A 306 0.45 5.85 20.10
N VAL A 307 -0.42 6.83 20.40
CA VAL A 307 -1.52 7.26 19.52
C VAL A 307 -0.94 7.84 18.23
N PRO A 308 -1.37 7.40 17.04
CA PRO A 308 -1.01 8.05 15.81
C PRO A 308 -1.57 9.48 15.84
N PRO A 309 -0.77 10.51 15.51
CA PRO A 309 -1.18 11.92 15.53
C PRO A 309 -2.52 12.24 14.84
N CYS A 310 -3.01 11.38 13.94
CA CYS A 310 -4.30 11.53 13.29
C CYS A 310 -5.54 11.31 14.16
N ALA A 311 -5.39 10.71 15.35
CA ALA A 311 -6.46 10.62 16.33
C ALA A 311 -6.50 11.85 17.26
N ARG A 312 -5.50 12.74 17.18
CA ARG A 312 -5.62 14.10 17.73
C ARG A 312 -6.44 14.92 16.74
N PRO A 313 -7.42 15.74 17.17
CA PRO A 313 -8.24 16.55 16.27
C PRO A 313 -7.32 17.35 15.33
N CYS A 314 -7.25 16.95 14.06
CA CYS A 314 -6.35 17.58 13.09
C CYS A 314 -6.78 19.02 12.78
N ARG A 315 -8.06 19.35 13.03
CA ARG A 315 -8.69 20.67 12.95
C ARG A 315 -9.94 20.71 13.84
N ASP A 316 -10.32 21.90 14.30
CA ASP A 316 -11.58 22.11 15.00
C ASP A 316 -12.76 21.60 14.17
N GLY A 317 -13.65 20.81 14.78
CA GLY A 317 -14.90 20.35 14.17
C GLY A 317 -14.84 19.04 13.37
N VAL A 318 -13.71 18.33 13.30
CA VAL A 318 -13.68 16.95 12.77
C VAL A 318 -14.33 15.99 13.75
N ARG A 319 -15.23 15.13 13.26
CA ARG A 319 -15.88 14.07 14.05
C ARG A 319 -15.17 12.74 13.85
N VAL A 320 -14.87 12.03 14.94
CA VAL A 320 -14.25 10.70 14.86
C VAL A 320 -15.29 9.62 15.17
N LEU A 321 -15.50 8.69 14.25
CA LEU A 321 -16.32 7.49 14.43
C LEU A 321 -15.40 6.27 14.59
N ARG A 322 -15.50 5.59 15.72
CA ARG A 322 -14.77 4.33 15.97
C ARG A 322 -15.73 3.16 15.98
N PHE A 323 -15.39 2.09 15.27
CA PHE A 323 -16.14 0.84 15.28
C PHE A 323 -15.29 -0.31 15.79
N SER A 324 -15.90 -1.40 16.23
CA SER A 324 -15.19 -2.61 16.65
C SER A 324 -16.13 -3.80 16.47
N LEU A 325 -15.62 -4.90 15.91
CA LEU A 325 -16.36 -6.16 15.79
C LEU A 325 -16.50 -6.90 17.13
N ALA A 326 -15.81 -6.44 18.18
CA ALA A 326 -16.04 -6.90 19.55
C ALA A 326 -17.27 -6.25 20.20
N ARG A 327 -17.80 -5.17 19.61
CA ARG A 327 -19.05 -4.52 20.02
C ARG A 327 -20.23 -5.11 19.26
N PRO A 328 -21.47 -4.97 19.78
CA PRO A 328 -22.67 -5.43 19.07
C PRO A 328 -22.74 -4.84 17.65
N TRP A 329 -23.02 -5.70 16.68
CA TRP A 329 -23.23 -5.29 15.30
C TRP A 329 -24.40 -4.28 15.21
N PRO A 330 -24.28 -3.17 14.45
CA PRO A 330 -25.35 -2.18 14.40
C PRO A 330 -26.65 -2.76 13.84
N GLY A 331 -27.75 -2.67 14.60
CA GLY A 331 -29.02 -3.29 14.23
C GLY A 331 -29.73 -2.71 12.99
N TRP A 332 -29.26 -1.57 12.47
CA TRP A 332 -29.74 -1.00 11.21
C TRP A 332 -29.06 -1.60 9.97
N LEU A 333 -27.95 -2.32 10.16
CA LEU A 333 -27.26 -3.05 9.09
C LEU A 333 -27.81 -4.48 8.97
N PRO A 334 -27.74 -5.10 7.77
CA PRO A 334 -27.96 -6.54 7.68
C PRO A 334 -26.91 -7.25 8.56
N PRO A 335 -27.26 -8.39 9.18
CA PRO A 335 -26.28 -9.17 9.94
C PRO A 335 -25.15 -9.63 9.01
N PRO A 336 -23.91 -9.81 9.51
CA PRO A 336 -22.76 -10.14 8.67
C PRO A 336 -23.01 -11.34 7.75
N GLU A 337 -23.75 -12.34 8.21
CA GLU A 337 -24.08 -13.57 7.48
C GLU A 337 -24.89 -13.31 6.20
N GLU A 338 -25.61 -12.20 6.13
CA GLU A 338 -26.41 -11.77 4.98
C GLU A 338 -25.65 -10.83 4.03
N ILE A 339 -24.38 -10.54 4.31
CA ILE A 339 -23.49 -9.73 3.46
C ILE A 339 -22.58 -10.70 2.68
N PRO A 340 -22.72 -10.85 1.35
CA PRO A 340 -22.05 -11.90 0.59
C PRO A 340 -20.52 -11.96 0.77
N ILE A 341 -19.84 -10.80 0.77
CA ILE A 341 -18.38 -10.73 0.93
C ILE A 341 -17.86 -11.23 2.28
N THR A 342 -18.72 -11.40 3.29
CA THR A 342 -18.30 -11.93 4.60
C THR A 342 -18.23 -13.47 4.60
N ALA A 343 -18.60 -14.13 3.51
CA ALA A 343 -18.65 -15.58 3.41
C ALA A 343 -19.52 -16.23 4.51
N GLY A 344 -20.68 -15.65 4.80
CA GLY A 344 -21.56 -16.11 5.88
C GLY A 344 -21.00 -15.79 7.26
N GLY A 345 -20.49 -14.56 7.44
CA GLY A 345 -19.95 -14.05 8.71
C GLY A 345 -18.52 -14.49 9.04
N ARG A 346 -17.96 -15.47 8.31
CA ARG A 346 -16.63 -16.04 8.58
C ARG A 346 -15.48 -15.09 8.26
N ALA A 347 -15.58 -14.32 7.18
CA ALA A 347 -14.59 -13.31 6.80
C ALA A 347 -14.77 -12.04 7.62
N ARG A 348 -14.31 -12.09 8.88
CA ARG A 348 -14.39 -10.98 9.84
C ARG A 348 -13.77 -9.70 9.29
N TYR A 349 -12.65 -9.78 8.56
CA TYR A 349 -12.05 -8.61 7.93
C TYR A 349 -12.97 -7.95 6.89
N ASN A 350 -13.79 -8.72 6.17
CA ASN A 350 -14.79 -8.16 5.26
C ASN A 350 -16.01 -7.61 5.99
N ALA A 351 -16.37 -8.15 7.16
CA ALA A 351 -17.35 -7.51 8.04
C ALA A 351 -16.84 -6.14 8.55
N ALA A 352 -15.55 -6.04 8.90
CA ALA A 352 -14.92 -4.76 9.25
C ALA A 352 -14.90 -3.79 8.06
N ASN A 353 -14.53 -4.26 6.85
CA ASN A 353 -14.55 -3.44 5.63
C ASN A 353 -15.96 -2.91 5.31
N ALA A 354 -16.99 -3.76 5.45
CA ALA A 354 -18.39 -3.41 5.26
C ALA A 354 -18.87 -2.37 6.28
N LEU A 355 -18.54 -2.56 7.56
CA LEU A 355 -18.89 -1.62 8.62
C LEU A 355 -18.19 -0.26 8.43
N ALA A 356 -16.91 -0.26 8.06
CA ALA A 356 -16.17 0.96 7.75
C ALA A 356 -16.81 1.73 6.58
N ALA A 357 -17.10 1.03 5.47
CA ALA A 357 -17.74 1.63 4.30
C ALA A 357 -19.15 2.15 4.61
N ALA A 358 -19.95 1.42 5.39
CA ALA A 358 -21.29 1.82 5.78
C ALA A 358 -21.30 3.08 6.68
N LEU A 359 -20.36 3.17 7.63
CA LEU A 359 -20.21 4.36 8.47
C LEU A 359 -19.77 5.57 7.66
N ALA A 360 -18.87 5.37 6.70
CA ALA A 360 -18.44 6.41 5.78
C ALA A 360 -19.60 6.88 4.89
N ALA A 361 -20.32 5.95 4.27
CA ALA A 361 -21.48 6.24 3.43
C ALA A 361 -22.57 7.03 4.17
N ARG A 362 -22.88 6.62 5.39
CA ARG A 362 -23.84 7.33 6.24
C ARG A 362 -23.36 8.73 6.61
N ALA A 363 -22.06 8.91 6.87
CA ALA A 363 -21.47 10.22 7.11
C ALA A 363 -21.52 11.14 5.88
N MET A 364 -21.52 10.56 4.68
CA MET A 364 -21.75 11.27 3.40
C MET A 364 -23.23 11.49 3.08
N GLY A 365 -24.15 11.12 3.97
CA GLY A 365 -25.59 11.38 3.82
C GLY A 365 -26.37 10.29 3.08
N ILE A 366 -25.76 9.16 2.76
CA ILE A 366 -26.46 8.07 2.08
C ILE A 366 -27.52 7.45 3.03
N PRO A 367 -28.78 7.28 2.60
CA PRO A 367 -29.83 6.67 3.41
C PRO A 367 -29.49 5.24 3.84
N GLU A 368 -29.80 4.89 5.09
CA GLU A 368 -29.52 3.54 5.64
C GLU A 368 -30.16 2.42 4.80
N SER A 369 -31.34 2.66 4.21
CA SER A 369 -32.01 1.69 3.34
C SER A 369 -31.22 1.36 2.06
N GLU A 370 -30.49 2.33 1.50
CA GLU A 370 -29.63 2.12 0.32
C GLU A 370 -28.32 1.43 0.71
N ILE A 371 -27.75 1.78 1.87
CA ILE A 371 -26.58 1.09 2.43
C ILE A 371 -26.89 -0.39 2.64
N VAL A 372 -28.02 -0.69 3.30
CA VAL A 372 -28.49 -2.07 3.56
C VAL A 372 -28.70 -2.83 2.25
N ARG A 373 -29.39 -2.24 1.28
CA ARG A 373 -29.62 -2.86 -0.03
C ARG A 373 -28.31 -3.17 -0.75
N THR A 374 -27.36 -2.24 -0.72
CA THR A 374 -26.05 -2.40 -1.34
C THR A 374 -25.26 -3.51 -0.68
N LEU A 375 -25.19 -3.55 0.65
CA LEU A 375 -24.48 -4.60 1.39
C LEU A 375 -25.02 -6.01 1.14
N ARG A 376 -26.33 -6.17 1.01
CA ARG A 376 -26.96 -7.47 0.68
C ARG A 376 -26.63 -7.95 -0.74
N ARG A 377 -26.32 -7.04 -1.66
CA ARG A 377 -26.05 -7.35 -3.07
C ARG A 377 -24.55 -7.48 -3.36
N PHE A 378 -23.72 -6.62 -2.77
CA PHE A 378 -22.31 -6.49 -3.13
C PHE A 378 -21.55 -7.78 -2.84
N GLY A 379 -20.88 -8.32 -3.87
CA GLY A 379 -20.15 -9.58 -3.80
C GLY A 379 -20.96 -10.81 -4.20
N THR A 380 -22.23 -10.64 -4.59
CA THR A 380 -22.97 -11.71 -5.29
C THR A 380 -22.40 -11.97 -6.69
N ARG A 381 -21.70 -10.98 -7.26
CA ARG A 381 -21.00 -11.10 -8.54
C ARG A 381 -19.48 -11.00 -8.33
N PRO A 382 -18.66 -11.85 -8.97
CA PRO A 382 -17.20 -11.75 -8.87
C PRO A 382 -16.65 -10.38 -9.30
N GLU A 383 -17.35 -9.69 -10.21
CA GLU A 383 -16.96 -8.37 -10.72
C GLU A 383 -17.14 -7.23 -9.70
N ASP A 384 -17.90 -7.42 -8.61
CA ASP A 384 -18.10 -6.38 -7.58
C ASP A 384 -16.80 -6.14 -6.80
N ASN A 385 -16.03 -7.20 -6.56
CA ASN A 385 -14.79 -7.15 -5.79
C ASN A 385 -13.71 -8.09 -6.36
N PRO A 386 -13.30 -7.90 -7.63
CA PRO A 386 -12.45 -8.85 -8.33
C PRO A 386 -11.12 -9.07 -7.60
N GLY A 387 -10.76 -10.34 -7.44
CA GLY A 387 -9.52 -10.77 -6.78
C GLY A 387 -9.48 -10.58 -5.27
N ARG A 388 -10.62 -10.43 -4.60
CA ARG A 388 -10.73 -10.31 -3.14
C ARG A 388 -11.81 -11.27 -2.65
N MET A 389 -11.43 -12.32 -1.93
CA MET A 389 -12.32 -13.37 -1.43
C MET A 389 -13.21 -14.01 -2.51
N VAL A 390 -12.66 -14.28 -3.69
CA VAL A 390 -13.39 -14.97 -4.74
C VAL A 390 -13.37 -16.46 -4.45
N ARG A 391 -14.56 -17.04 -4.26
CA ARG A 391 -14.73 -18.47 -4.03
C ARG A 391 -15.32 -19.13 -5.27
N GLU A 392 -14.60 -20.10 -5.82
CA GLU A 392 -15.04 -20.92 -6.95
C GLU A 392 -15.11 -22.39 -6.54
N GLU A 393 -15.96 -23.15 -7.23
CA GLU A 393 -16.02 -24.61 -7.11
C GLU A 393 -15.93 -25.23 -8.50
N VAL A 394 -15.05 -26.21 -8.66
CA VAL A 394 -14.87 -26.98 -9.89
C VAL A 394 -14.33 -28.38 -9.57
N GLY A 395 -14.88 -29.41 -10.20
CA GLY A 395 -14.43 -30.79 -10.03
C GLY A 395 -14.46 -31.33 -8.58
N GLY A 396 -15.37 -30.80 -7.75
CA GLY A 396 -15.46 -31.13 -6.31
C GLY A 396 -14.41 -30.46 -5.42
N VAL A 397 -13.63 -29.52 -5.95
CA VAL A 397 -12.59 -28.76 -5.21
C VAL A 397 -13.07 -27.34 -4.99
N THR A 398 -12.82 -26.80 -3.79
CA THR A 398 -13.05 -25.38 -3.51
C THR A 398 -11.77 -24.59 -3.76
N LEU A 399 -11.88 -23.51 -4.52
CA LEU A 399 -10.78 -22.58 -4.75
C LEU A 399 -11.11 -21.24 -4.11
N LEU A 400 -10.14 -20.68 -3.39
CA LEU A 400 -10.26 -19.37 -2.75
C LEU A 400 -9.17 -18.44 -3.27
N PHE A 401 -9.55 -17.47 -4.09
CA PHE A 401 -8.64 -16.48 -4.66
C PHE A 401 -8.69 -15.18 -3.86
N ASP A 402 -7.51 -14.66 -3.54
CA ASP A 402 -7.38 -13.41 -2.81
C ASP A 402 -6.10 -12.67 -3.21
N TYR A 403 -5.89 -11.49 -2.62
CA TYR A 403 -4.71 -10.65 -2.83
C TYR A 403 -3.83 -10.54 -1.59
N ALA A 404 -4.14 -11.28 -0.53
CA ALA A 404 -3.35 -11.33 0.69
C ALA A 404 -1.84 -11.46 0.41
N HIS A 405 -1.09 -10.38 0.67
CA HIS A 405 0.33 -10.24 0.33
C HIS A 405 1.23 -10.02 1.55
N ASN A 406 0.66 -9.81 2.73
CA ASN A 406 1.41 -9.62 3.98
C ASN A 406 0.94 -10.64 5.05
N PRO A 407 1.73 -10.85 6.13
CA PRO A 407 1.43 -11.86 7.15
C PRO A 407 0.02 -11.72 7.74
N ALA A 408 -0.42 -10.50 8.04
CA ALA A 408 -1.73 -10.24 8.64
C ALA A 408 -2.88 -10.58 7.66
N GLY A 409 -2.77 -10.18 6.40
CA GLY A 409 -3.77 -10.48 5.37
C GLY A 409 -3.84 -11.98 5.07
N LEU A 410 -2.69 -12.66 4.99
CA LEU A 410 -2.62 -14.10 4.76
C LEU A 410 -3.22 -14.88 5.95
N GLY A 411 -2.90 -14.49 7.18
CA GLY A 411 -3.48 -15.08 8.38
C GLY A 411 -5.01 -14.97 8.40
N ALA A 412 -5.54 -13.77 8.13
CA ALA A 412 -6.98 -13.54 8.07
C ALA A 412 -7.68 -14.38 6.98
N LEU A 413 -7.05 -14.54 5.81
CA LEU A 413 -7.57 -15.41 4.74
C LEU A 413 -7.59 -16.89 5.16
N LEU A 414 -6.52 -17.35 5.81
CA LEU A 414 -6.37 -18.73 6.26
C LEU A 414 -7.32 -19.08 7.42
N GLU A 415 -7.66 -18.11 8.27
CA GLU A 415 -8.74 -18.26 9.27
C GLU A 415 -10.09 -18.55 8.61
N VAL A 416 -10.42 -17.84 7.52
CA VAL A 416 -11.66 -18.09 6.76
C VAL A 416 -11.64 -19.46 6.10
N ALA A 417 -10.51 -19.83 5.50
CA ALA A 417 -10.30 -21.13 4.88
C ALA A 417 -10.55 -22.28 5.88
N ARG A 418 -10.02 -22.16 7.10
CA ARG A 418 -10.22 -23.13 8.18
C ARG A 418 -11.64 -23.15 8.74
N ALA A 419 -12.24 -21.98 8.98
CA ALA A 419 -13.61 -21.87 9.49
C ALA A 419 -14.66 -22.42 8.50
N GLY A 420 -14.32 -22.52 7.22
CA GLY A 420 -15.17 -23.14 6.20
C GLY A 420 -15.10 -24.66 6.14
N SER A 421 -14.17 -25.28 6.85
CA SER A 421 -14.13 -26.72 7.06
C SER A 421 -15.13 -27.07 8.18
N PRO A 422 -16.08 -28.02 7.97
CA PRO A 422 -17.11 -28.32 8.97
C PRO A 422 -16.51 -28.65 10.34
N ALA A 423 -16.66 -27.74 11.30
CA ALA A 423 -16.29 -27.97 12.69
C ALA A 423 -17.19 -29.08 13.26
N GLY A 424 -16.61 -30.24 13.56
CA GLY A 424 -17.32 -31.37 14.16
C GLY A 424 -17.36 -32.64 13.32
N ALA A 425 -16.92 -32.61 12.06
CA ALA A 425 -16.67 -33.84 11.32
C ALA A 425 -15.26 -34.35 11.64
N GLN A 426 -15.14 -35.13 12.72
CA GLN A 426 -14.07 -36.12 12.78
C GLN A 426 -14.20 -37.03 11.55
N GLY A 427 -13.48 -36.69 10.46
CA GLY A 427 -13.37 -37.54 9.26
C GLY A 427 -13.83 -36.97 7.91
N SER A 428 -14.21 -35.69 7.75
CA SER A 428 -14.64 -35.17 6.42
C SER A 428 -14.15 -33.77 6.02
N GLY A 429 -13.10 -33.23 6.64
CA GLY A 429 -12.42 -32.02 6.14
C GLY A 429 -11.45 -32.38 5.03
N GLY A 430 -11.59 -31.80 3.83
CA GLY A 430 -10.61 -31.96 2.76
C GLY A 430 -9.28 -31.29 3.10
N ARG A 431 -8.25 -31.63 2.33
CA ARG A 431 -6.89 -31.14 2.55
C ARG A 431 -6.77 -29.68 2.12
N LEU A 432 -5.92 -28.93 2.81
CA LEU A 432 -5.60 -27.54 2.50
C LEU A 432 -4.30 -27.45 1.71
N LEU A 433 -4.35 -26.83 0.53
CA LEU A 433 -3.16 -26.38 -0.18
C LEU A 433 -3.10 -24.86 -0.21
N LEU A 434 -1.90 -24.32 0.03
CA LEU A 434 -1.60 -22.90 -0.08
C LEU A 434 -0.58 -22.65 -1.19
N LEU A 435 -0.94 -21.79 -2.14
CA LEU A 435 0.04 -21.17 -3.04
C LEU A 435 0.68 -19.99 -2.31
N LEU A 436 2.02 -19.89 -2.31
CA LEU A 436 2.71 -18.85 -1.56
C LEU A 436 3.82 -18.20 -2.40
N GLY A 437 3.86 -16.87 -2.37
CA GLY A 437 4.91 -16.07 -3.00
C GLY A 437 4.90 -14.66 -2.39
N GLN A 438 6.00 -13.93 -2.58
CA GLN A 438 6.14 -12.56 -2.06
C GLN A 438 6.86 -11.67 -3.09
N ALA A 439 6.58 -10.37 -3.06
CA ALA A 439 7.30 -9.37 -3.85
C ALA A 439 8.75 -9.23 -3.36
N GLY A 440 9.70 -9.05 -4.30
CA GLY A 440 11.13 -9.04 -4.00
C GLY A 440 11.65 -7.78 -3.32
N ASP A 441 10.85 -6.71 -3.28
CA ASP A 441 11.13 -5.46 -2.55
C ASP A 441 10.86 -5.59 -1.04
N ARG A 442 10.48 -6.78 -0.56
CA ARG A 442 10.42 -7.07 0.88
C ARG A 442 11.79 -7.52 1.42
N GLY A 443 12.08 -7.08 2.64
CA GLY A 443 13.21 -7.58 3.41
C GLY A 443 13.04 -9.06 3.76
N ASP A 444 14.16 -9.75 3.98
CA ASP A 444 14.19 -11.18 4.27
C ASP A 444 13.35 -11.54 5.51
N ASP A 445 13.36 -10.71 6.55
CA ASP A 445 12.57 -10.95 7.76
C ASP A 445 11.06 -10.92 7.48
N ALA A 446 10.57 -9.95 6.69
CA ALA A 446 9.17 -9.90 6.28
C ALA A 446 8.77 -11.11 5.41
N ILE A 447 9.69 -11.61 4.56
CA ILE A 447 9.47 -12.86 3.81
C ILE A 447 9.35 -14.05 4.77
N ARG A 448 10.20 -14.13 5.79
CA ARG A 448 10.13 -15.19 6.82
C ARG A 448 8.86 -15.08 7.67
N GLU A 449 8.38 -13.88 7.97
CA GLU A 449 7.10 -13.70 8.65
C GLU A 449 5.91 -14.19 7.84
N LEU A 450 5.93 -13.98 6.52
CA LEU A 450 4.90 -14.53 5.65
C LEU A 450 4.92 -16.08 5.70
N ALA A 451 6.10 -16.69 5.69
CA ALA A 451 6.23 -18.14 5.88
C ALA A 451 5.71 -18.60 7.25
N ARG A 452 5.96 -17.84 8.34
CA ARG A 452 5.40 -18.13 9.67
C ARG A 452 3.87 -18.04 9.70
N ALA A 453 3.28 -17.07 9.02
CA ALA A 453 1.83 -16.93 8.88
C ALA A 453 1.22 -18.09 8.07
N ALA A 454 1.89 -18.52 6.99
CA ALA A 454 1.49 -19.71 6.24
C ALA A 454 1.57 -20.99 7.10
N TRP A 455 2.67 -21.14 7.86
CA TRP A 455 2.95 -22.30 8.69
C TRP A 455 1.92 -22.49 9.82
N SER A 456 1.48 -21.41 10.46
CA SER A 456 0.50 -21.47 11.56
C SER A 456 -0.87 -22.01 11.11
N ALA A 457 -1.16 -21.93 9.80
CA ALA A 457 -2.34 -22.50 9.19
C ALA A 457 -2.21 -23.99 8.83
N CYS A 458 -1.08 -24.64 9.15
CA CYS A 458 -0.82 -26.06 8.96
C CYS A 458 -1.38 -26.64 7.65
N PRO A 459 -1.11 -26.02 6.47
CA PRO A 459 -1.55 -26.59 5.20
C PRO A 459 -0.95 -27.97 4.97
N ASP A 460 -1.70 -28.87 4.34
CA ASP A 460 -1.23 -30.19 3.90
C ASP A 460 -0.17 -30.07 2.81
N ARG A 461 -0.24 -29.00 1.99
CA ARG A 461 0.74 -28.70 0.95
C ARG A 461 0.94 -27.20 0.76
N ILE A 462 2.18 -26.79 0.54
CA ILE A 462 2.53 -25.44 0.09
C ILE A 462 3.22 -25.54 -1.26
N ILE A 463 2.78 -24.73 -2.22
CA ILE A 463 3.50 -24.51 -3.47
C ILE A 463 4.09 -23.10 -3.43
N LEU A 464 5.41 -23.02 -3.42
CA LEU A 464 6.18 -21.79 -3.48
C LEU A 464 6.35 -21.37 -4.93
N ARG A 465 6.13 -20.09 -5.19
CA ARG A 465 6.21 -19.50 -6.54
C ARG A 465 6.83 -18.12 -6.53
N GLU A 466 7.22 -17.65 -7.69
CA GLU A 466 7.46 -16.22 -7.87
C GLU A 466 6.17 -15.47 -8.05
N VAL A 467 6.21 -14.17 -7.72
CA VAL A 467 5.16 -13.24 -8.09
C VAL A 467 5.57 -12.55 -9.38
N THR A 468 5.17 -13.12 -10.51
CA THR A 468 5.52 -12.62 -11.85
C THR A 468 5.19 -11.12 -11.96
N GLY A 469 6.17 -10.32 -12.37
CA GLY A 469 6.07 -8.84 -12.42
C GLY A 469 6.45 -8.12 -11.12
N TYR A 470 6.75 -8.85 -10.04
CA TYR A 470 7.11 -8.31 -8.72
C TYR A 470 8.43 -8.86 -8.18
N VAL A 471 9.34 -9.30 -9.07
CA VAL A 471 10.68 -9.79 -8.70
C VAL A 471 11.57 -8.67 -8.10
N ARG A 472 11.36 -7.41 -8.54
CA ARG A 472 11.91 -6.19 -7.90
C ARG A 472 13.42 -6.24 -7.61
N GLY A 473 14.20 -6.77 -8.55
CA GLY A 473 15.67 -6.78 -8.47
C GLY A 473 16.28 -7.99 -7.74
N ARG A 474 15.47 -8.88 -7.14
CA ARG A 474 15.94 -10.16 -6.60
C ARG A 474 16.27 -11.15 -7.72
N ALA A 475 17.17 -12.09 -7.45
CA ALA A 475 17.47 -13.15 -8.40
C ALA A 475 16.30 -14.16 -8.50
N PRO A 476 16.08 -14.81 -9.65
CA PRO A 476 15.07 -15.85 -9.76
C PRO A 476 15.25 -16.97 -8.72
N GLY A 477 14.17 -17.36 -8.06
CA GLY A 477 14.15 -18.38 -7.01
C GLY A 477 14.64 -17.92 -5.64
N GLU A 478 15.13 -16.68 -5.49
CA GLU A 478 15.66 -16.17 -4.23
C GLU A 478 14.57 -16.09 -3.15
N VAL A 479 13.44 -15.45 -3.46
CA VAL A 479 12.30 -15.32 -2.55
C VAL A 479 11.68 -16.68 -2.20
N PRO A 480 11.33 -17.55 -3.17
CA PRO A 480 10.94 -18.93 -2.87
C PRO A 480 11.95 -19.69 -2.01
N GLY A 481 13.25 -19.48 -2.22
CA GLY A 481 14.30 -20.10 -1.41
C GLY A 481 14.29 -19.65 0.05
N ILE A 482 14.06 -18.35 0.32
CA ILE A 482 13.92 -17.83 1.69
C ILE A 482 12.69 -18.44 2.37
N LEU A 483 11.55 -18.47 1.66
CA LEU A 483 10.31 -19.08 2.15
C LEU A 483 10.50 -20.58 2.48
N ALA A 484 11.13 -21.33 1.57
CA ALA A 484 11.39 -22.77 1.73
C ALA A 484 12.22 -23.04 3.00
N ARG A 485 13.36 -22.37 3.16
CA ARG A 485 14.24 -22.55 4.32
C ARG A 485 13.55 -22.23 5.63
N GLU A 486 12.70 -21.21 5.66
CA GLU A 486 11.96 -20.86 6.88
C GLU A 486 10.88 -21.90 7.19
N LEU A 487 10.14 -22.39 6.19
CA LEU A 487 9.15 -23.45 6.39
C LEU A 487 9.78 -24.77 6.86
N GLU A 488 10.93 -25.15 6.30
CA GLU A 488 11.72 -26.31 6.74
C GLU A 488 12.17 -26.14 8.20
N ARG A 489 12.67 -24.95 8.57
CA ARG A 489 13.08 -24.64 9.95
C ARG A 489 11.92 -24.74 10.94
N LEU A 490 10.71 -24.43 10.50
CA LEU A 490 9.48 -24.55 11.30
C LEU A 490 8.92 -25.99 11.33
N GLY A 491 9.52 -26.93 10.59
CA GLY A 491 9.23 -28.36 10.67
C GLY A 491 8.33 -28.90 9.55
N PHE A 492 8.11 -28.18 8.44
CA PHE A 492 7.47 -28.78 7.26
C PHE A 492 8.41 -29.80 6.60
N GLY A 493 7.84 -30.94 6.20
CA GLY A 493 8.55 -31.96 5.41
C GLY A 493 8.83 -31.52 3.98
N THR A 494 9.86 -32.10 3.35
CA THR A 494 10.21 -31.86 1.94
C THR A 494 9.11 -32.29 0.97
N ASP A 495 8.21 -33.18 1.39
CA ASP A 495 7.03 -33.64 0.65
C ASP A 495 5.80 -32.72 0.80
N GLN A 496 5.86 -31.76 1.74
CA GLN A 496 4.82 -30.77 1.96
C GLN A 496 5.11 -29.46 1.23
N VAL A 497 6.37 -29.10 1.02
CA VAL A 497 6.78 -27.84 0.36
C VAL A 497 7.34 -28.13 -1.03
N HIS A 498 6.69 -27.58 -2.06
CA HIS A 498 7.13 -27.72 -3.45
C HIS A 498 7.43 -26.35 -4.03
N THR A 499 8.45 -26.24 -4.87
CA THR A 499 8.77 -24.98 -5.56
C THR A 499 8.44 -25.10 -7.03
N ARG A 500 7.58 -24.21 -7.52
CA ARG A 500 7.24 -24.02 -8.92
C ARG A 500 7.26 -22.53 -9.21
N LEU A 501 8.31 -22.04 -9.87
CA LEU A 501 8.54 -20.60 -10.02
C LEU A 501 7.44 -19.91 -10.85
N ASP A 502 7.03 -20.51 -11.97
CA ASP A 502 5.94 -19.98 -12.79
C ASP A 502 4.58 -20.11 -12.07
N GLU A 503 3.90 -18.97 -11.89
CA GLU A 503 2.63 -18.90 -11.16
C GLU A 503 1.52 -19.73 -11.83
N HIS A 504 1.49 -19.79 -13.16
CA HIS A 504 0.47 -20.54 -13.89
C HIS A 504 0.71 -22.05 -13.78
N GLU A 505 1.96 -22.51 -13.93
CA GLU A 505 2.31 -23.90 -13.64
C GLU A 505 2.04 -24.27 -12.17
N ALA A 506 2.30 -23.37 -11.22
CA ALA A 506 2.07 -23.62 -9.80
C ALA A 506 0.58 -23.82 -9.49
N VAL A 507 -0.31 -23.05 -10.12
CA VAL A 507 -1.77 -23.26 -10.06
C VAL A 507 -2.17 -24.61 -10.64
N ARG A 508 -1.56 -25.02 -11.76
CA ARG A 508 -1.83 -26.32 -12.38
C ARG A 508 -1.34 -27.48 -11.51
N ASP A 509 -0.17 -27.35 -10.90
CA ASP A 509 0.35 -28.32 -9.93
C ASP A 509 -0.59 -28.42 -8.70
N ALA A 510 -1.17 -27.30 -8.25
CA ALA A 510 -2.16 -27.30 -7.17
C ALA A 510 -3.44 -28.07 -7.54
N LEU A 511 -3.98 -27.84 -8.74
CA LEU A 511 -5.15 -28.54 -9.25
C LEU A 511 -4.89 -30.04 -9.47
N ALA A 512 -3.71 -30.40 -9.98
CA ALA A 512 -3.32 -31.79 -10.18
C ALA A 512 -3.14 -32.56 -8.85
N TRP A 513 -2.76 -31.86 -7.77
CA TRP A 513 -2.68 -32.46 -6.44
C TRP A 513 -4.05 -32.67 -5.77
N ALA A 514 -5.04 -31.86 -6.14
CA ALA A 514 -6.33 -31.78 -5.46
C ALA A 514 -7.14 -33.08 -5.60
N ARG A 515 -7.93 -33.36 -4.57
CA ARG A 515 -8.95 -34.42 -4.50
C ARG A 515 -10.31 -33.78 -4.21
N PRO A 516 -11.43 -34.47 -4.53
CA PRO A 516 -12.74 -33.99 -4.13
C PRO A 516 -12.80 -33.68 -2.63
N GLY A 517 -13.33 -32.51 -2.28
CA GLY A 517 -13.41 -31.97 -0.93
C GLY A 517 -12.25 -31.05 -0.52
N ASP A 518 -11.14 -31.04 -1.24
CA ASP A 518 -9.97 -30.21 -0.91
C ASP A 518 -10.24 -28.70 -1.10
N LEU A 519 -9.47 -27.89 -0.37
CA LEU A 519 -9.48 -26.43 -0.44
C LEU A 519 -8.13 -25.92 -0.93
N LEU A 520 -8.14 -25.16 -2.03
CA LEU A 520 -6.96 -24.50 -2.58
C LEU A 520 -7.04 -22.99 -2.30
N VAL A 521 -6.15 -22.49 -1.44
CA VAL A 521 -6.02 -21.05 -1.16
C VAL A 521 -4.93 -20.48 -2.07
N LEU A 522 -5.33 -19.59 -2.97
CA LEU A 522 -4.47 -19.04 -4.01
C LEU A 522 -4.43 -17.50 -3.91
N PRO A 523 -3.50 -16.94 -3.10
CA PRO A 523 -3.15 -15.52 -3.19
C PRO A 523 -2.53 -15.23 -4.57
N ILE A 524 -3.20 -14.40 -5.37
CA ILE A 524 -2.80 -14.03 -6.74
C ILE A 524 -2.79 -12.51 -6.88
N HIS A 525 -1.59 -11.96 -7.11
CA HIS A 525 -1.37 -10.53 -7.05
C HIS A 525 -1.63 -9.84 -8.40
N GLY A 526 -1.05 -10.35 -9.49
CA GLY A 526 -1.11 -9.71 -10.80
C GLY A 526 -2.48 -9.85 -11.50
N LEU A 527 -2.95 -8.77 -12.14
CA LEU A 527 -4.22 -8.76 -12.88
C LEU A 527 -4.27 -9.82 -13.99
N ALA A 528 -3.18 -9.96 -14.76
CA ALA A 528 -3.08 -10.95 -15.82
C ALA A 528 -3.18 -12.39 -15.28
N ALA A 529 -2.57 -12.66 -14.14
CA ALA A 529 -2.62 -13.96 -13.49
C ALA A 529 -4.01 -14.29 -12.96
N ARG A 530 -4.69 -13.31 -12.33
CA ARG A 530 -6.09 -13.47 -11.90
C ARG A 530 -7.00 -13.80 -13.09
N LYS A 531 -6.82 -13.10 -14.22
CA LYS A 531 -7.59 -13.35 -15.44
C LYS A 531 -7.38 -14.78 -15.96
N ARG A 532 -6.11 -15.20 -16.10
CA ARG A 532 -5.76 -16.55 -16.56
C ARG A 532 -6.32 -17.65 -15.66
N LEU A 533 -6.31 -17.44 -14.34
CA LEU A 533 -6.89 -18.38 -13.39
C LEU A 533 -8.41 -18.53 -13.57
N LEU A 534 -9.13 -17.42 -13.73
CA LEU A 534 -10.58 -17.46 -13.99
C LEU A 534 -10.90 -18.12 -15.34
N GLU A 535 -10.09 -17.84 -16.38
CA GLU A 535 -10.18 -18.51 -17.68
C GLU A 535 -9.98 -20.03 -17.53
N LEU A 536 -8.94 -20.46 -16.79
CA LEU A 536 -8.68 -21.87 -16.51
C LEU A 536 -9.84 -22.54 -15.75
N VAL A 537 -10.41 -21.89 -14.73
CA VAL A 537 -11.59 -22.43 -14.01
C VAL A 537 -12.78 -22.59 -14.95
N ALA A 538 -13.02 -21.63 -15.84
CA ALA A 538 -14.08 -21.71 -16.83
C ALA A 538 -13.85 -22.86 -17.82
N GLU A 539 -12.61 -23.03 -18.30
CA GLU A 539 -12.21 -24.16 -19.16
C GLU A 539 -12.44 -25.51 -18.49
N LEU A 540 -12.02 -25.66 -17.23
CA LEU A 540 -12.22 -26.89 -16.46
C LEU A 540 -13.70 -27.21 -16.28
N ARG A 541 -14.53 -26.20 -16.00
CA ARG A 541 -15.97 -26.34 -15.86
C ARG A 541 -16.63 -26.75 -17.18
N GLN A 542 -16.22 -26.15 -18.30
CA GLN A 542 -16.70 -26.52 -19.63
C GLN A 542 -16.28 -27.93 -20.04
N ALA A 543 -15.07 -28.35 -19.66
CA ALA A 543 -14.57 -29.70 -19.90
C ALA A 543 -15.17 -30.76 -18.97
N GLY A 544 -15.97 -30.38 -17.96
CA GLY A 544 -16.52 -31.29 -16.97
C GLY A 544 -15.47 -31.93 -16.06
N TRP A 545 -14.29 -31.30 -15.93
CA TRP A 545 -13.15 -31.83 -15.19
C TRP A 545 -13.53 -32.18 -13.74
N GLN A 546 -13.08 -33.35 -13.28
CA GLN A 546 -13.15 -33.78 -11.89
C GLN A 546 -11.75 -33.86 -11.29
N ALA A 547 -11.62 -33.60 -9.99
CA ALA A 547 -10.35 -33.77 -9.31
C ALA A 547 -9.83 -35.22 -9.42
N GLY A 548 -8.60 -35.35 -9.92
CA GLY A 548 -7.99 -36.62 -10.31
C GLY A 548 -7.91 -36.85 -11.82
N ASP A 549 -8.67 -36.11 -12.62
CA ASP A 549 -8.54 -36.10 -14.08
C ASP A 549 -7.28 -35.34 -14.52
N LEU A 550 -6.78 -35.67 -15.71
CA LEU A 550 -5.71 -34.88 -16.35
C LEU A 550 -6.22 -33.47 -16.66
N LEU A 551 -5.38 -32.47 -16.40
CA LEU A 551 -5.71 -31.10 -16.77
C LEU A 551 -5.67 -30.91 -18.30
N PRO A 552 -6.51 -30.02 -18.87
CA PRO A 552 -6.50 -29.73 -20.30
C PRO A 552 -5.10 -29.38 -20.82
N GLY A 553 -4.58 -30.13 -21.79
CA GLY A 553 -3.23 -29.92 -22.34
C GLY A 553 -2.09 -30.68 -21.64
N GLN A 554 -2.35 -31.45 -20.58
CA GLN A 554 -1.37 -32.40 -20.05
C GLN A 554 -1.42 -33.74 -20.82
N GLN A 555 -0.26 -34.24 -21.22
CA GLN A 555 -0.10 -35.62 -21.72
C GLN A 555 0.30 -36.54 -20.55
N ARG A 556 -0.18 -37.79 -20.52
CA ARG A 556 0.33 -38.77 -19.54
C ARG A 556 1.83 -38.98 -19.79
N PRO A 557 2.68 -39.04 -18.75
CA PRO A 557 4.05 -39.50 -18.94
C PRO A 557 4.02 -40.88 -19.60
N ALA A 558 4.78 -41.07 -20.67
CA ALA A 558 4.94 -42.37 -21.30
C ALA A 558 5.50 -43.34 -20.25
N THR A 559 4.75 -44.40 -19.99
CA THR A 559 5.06 -45.45 -19.00
C THR A 559 6.37 -46.15 -19.28
#